data_AF-A0A2H0XZN0-F1
#
_entry.id   AF-A0A2H0XZN0-F1
#
_cell.length_a   1.000
_cell.length_b   1.000
_cell.length_c   1.000
_cell.angle_alpha   90.00
_cell.angle_beta   90.00
_cell.angle_gamma   90.00
#
_symmetry.space_group_name_H-M   'P 1'
#
loop_
_entity.id
_entity.type
_entity.pdbx_description
1 polymer ?
#
loop_
_entity_poly.entity_id
_entity_poly.type
_entity_poly.pdbx_seq_one_letter_code
_entity_poly.pdbx_strand_id
1 'polypeptide(L)'
;MKKRPGFTMIELLVVIGIIGLLAVFLTPKLLGAKDRAKETAVKAVMHSMQLAVEAYAMENETYPLDTNVPLESLATNYLMPGGYLASIPMNPFTGKEYKDADRAGRIIYDYDDATGKFTIMGYNRTGLKKILELSNL
;
A
#
# COMPACT_ATOMS: atom_id res chain seq x y z
N MET A 1 37.96 43.01 -35.92
CA MET A 1 36.63 42.60 -35.45
C MET A 1 36.45 41.11 -35.74
N LYS A 2 36.46 40.23 -34.72
CA LYS A 2 36.20 38.79 -34.93
C LYS A 2 34.71 38.57 -35.16
N LYS A 3 34.31 38.07 -36.34
CA LYS A 3 32.92 37.67 -36.61
C LYS A 3 32.57 36.49 -35.70
N ARG A 4 31.48 36.63 -34.94
CA ARG A 4 30.91 35.52 -34.16
C ARG A 4 30.15 34.62 -35.13
N PRO A 5 30.39 33.29 -35.13
CA PRO A 5 29.58 32.38 -35.93
C PRO A 5 28.12 32.43 -35.45
N GLY A 6 27.18 32.51 -36.40
CA GLY A 6 25.74 32.48 -36.14
C GLY A 6 25.22 31.05 -36.10
N PHE A 7 24.16 30.83 -35.32
CA PHE A 7 23.49 29.54 -35.19
C PHE A 7 22.74 29.19 -36.48
N THR A 8 22.80 27.93 -36.93
CA THR A 8 22.10 27.47 -38.12
C THR A 8 20.70 26.97 -37.78
N MET A 9 19.78 27.07 -38.75
CA MET A 9 18.42 26.51 -38.58
C MET A 9 18.46 24.98 -38.41
N ILE A 10 19.42 24.31 -39.05
CA ILE A 10 19.56 22.85 -38.95
C ILE A 10 20.04 22.42 -37.56
N GLU A 11 20.92 23.18 -36.91
CA GLU A 11 21.30 22.93 -35.51
C GLU A 11 20.10 23.01 -34.57
N LEU A 12 19.21 23.99 -34.78
CA LEU A 12 17.99 24.10 -33.96
C LEU A 12 17.06 22.90 -34.18
N LEU A 13 16.88 22.48 -35.44
CA LEU A 13 16.01 21.37 -35.82
C LEU A 13 16.50 20.03 -35.24
N VAL A 14 17.80 19.78 -35.26
CA VAL A 14 18.38 18.56 -34.67
C VAL A 14 18.20 18.56 -33.15
N VAL A 15 18.39 19.69 -32.48
CA VAL A 15 18.24 19.80 -31.03
C VAL A 15 16.81 19.52 -30.58
N ILE A 16 15.80 20.13 -31.23
CA ILE A 16 14.40 19.86 -30.88
C ILE A 16 13.98 18.43 -31.22
N GLY A 17 14.57 17.83 -32.28
CA GLY A 17 14.38 16.43 -32.63
C GLY A 17 14.90 15.47 -31.56
N ILE A 18 16.11 15.73 -31.04
CA ILE A 18 16.69 14.95 -29.94
C ILE A 18 15.87 15.11 -28.64
N ILE A 19 15.45 16.33 -28.31
CA ILE A 19 14.61 16.59 -27.12
C ILE A 19 13.26 15.85 -27.25
N GLY A 20 12.63 15.87 -28.42
CA GLY A 20 11.38 15.14 -28.69
C GLY A 20 11.54 13.62 -28.53
N LEU A 21 12.65 13.05 -29.04
CA LEU A 21 12.95 11.63 -28.88
C LEU A 21 13.15 11.25 -27.40
N LEU A 22 13.93 12.04 -26.65
CA LEU A 22 14.20 11.78 -25.24
C LEU A 22 12.94 11.88 -24.36
N ALA A 23 12.05 12.85 -24.65
CA ALA A 23 10.82 13.05 -23.89
C ALA A 23 9.87 11.84 -23.92
N VAL A 24 9.81 11.11 -25.04
CA VAL A 24 8.95 9.92 -25.19
C VAL A 24 9.40 8.78 -24.27
N PHE A 25 10.71 8.59 -24.07
CA PHE A 25 11.25 7.49 -23.25
C PHE A 25 11.12 7.72 -21.73
N LEU A 26 10.96 8.96 -21.28
CA LEU A 26 10.93 9.32 -19.85
C LEU A 26 9.56 9.08 -19.19
N THR A 27 8.47 9.12 -19.96
CA THR A 27 7.09 9.12 -19.44
C THR A 27 6.64 7.83 -18.71
N PRO A 28 6.92 6.59 -19.19
CA PRO A 28 6.26 5.40 -18.64
C PRO A 28 6.74 4.96 -17.25
N LYS A 29 7.88 5.47 -16.76
CA LYS A 29 8.48 5.00 -15.49
C LYS A 29 7.79 5.50 -14.22
N LEU A 30 7.00 6.58 -14.30
CA LEU A 30 6.42 7.24 -13.12
C LEU A 30 5.21 6.50 -12.52
N LEU A 31 4.44 5.80 -13.35
CA LEU A 31 3.18 5.17 -12.91
C LEU A 31 3.43 3.97 -11.98
N GLY A 32 4.41 3.12 -12.29
CA GLY A 32 4.74 1.96 -11.46
C GLY A 32 5.39 2.32 -10.12
N ALA A 33 6.11 3.44 -10.05
CA ALA A 33 6.75 3.89 -8.81
C ALA A 33 5.73 4.33 -7.74
N LYS A 34 4.65 5.02 -8.16
CA LYS A 34 3.58 5.45 -7.26
C LYS A 34 2.84 4.27 -6.64
N ASP A 35 2.49 3.26 -7.43
CA ASP A 35 1.76 2.10 -6.93
C ASP A 35 2.63 1.28 -5.96
N ARG A 36 3.94 1.11 -6.23
CA ARG A 36 4.87 0.47 -5.29
C ARG A 36 4.98 1.23 -3.96
N ALA A 37 5.04 2.56 -4.00
CA ALA A 37 5.07 3.38 -2.78
C ALA A 37 3.80 3.18 -1.94
N LYS A 38 2.64 3.09 -2.59
CA LYS A 38 1.36 2.78 -1.91
C LYS A 38 1.35 1.37 -1.33
N GLU A 39 1.86 0.37 -2.05
CA GLU A 39 2.00 -1.00 -1.52
C GLU A 39 2.89 -1.02 -0.27
N THR A 40 4.00 -0.30 -0.26
CA THR A 40 4.85 -0.16 0.94
C THR A 40 4.10 0.49 2.10
N ALA A 41 3.28 1.51 1.83
CA ALA A 41 2.44 2.12 2.87
C ALA A 41 1.39 1.14 3.42
N VAL A 42 0.77 0.31 2.57
CA VAL A 42 -0.14 -0.76 3.03
C VAL A 42 0.59 -1.74 3.95
N LYS A 43 1.81 -2.15 3.60
CA LYS A 43 2.63 -3.03 4.45
C LYS A 43 2.91 -2.41 5.83
N ALA A 44 3.18 -1.10 5.87
CA ALA A 44 3.36 -0.40 7.15
C ALA A 44 2.08 -0.45 8.00
N VAL A 45 0.91 -0.21 7.40
CA VAL A 45 -0.38 -0.36 8.09
C VAL A 45 -0.56 -1.79 8.62
N MET A 46 -0.24 -2.81 7.80
CA MET A 46 -0.34 -4.20 8.23
C MET A 46 0.50 -4.51 9.47
N HIS A 47 1.73 -3.99 9.56
CA HIS A 47 2.56 -4.16 10.76
C HIS A 47 1.96 -3.48 11.98
N SER A 48 1.38 -2.28 11.83
CA SER A 48 0.65 -1.64 12.93
C SER A 48 -0.56 -2.46 13.37
N MET A 49 -1.28 -3.08 12.43
CA MET A 49 -2.40 -3.97 12.74
C MET A 49 -1.93 -5.24 13.45
N GLN A 50 -0.80 -5.82 13.03
CA GLN A 50 -0.22 -6.97 13.70
C GLN A 50 0.08 -6.66 15.17
N LEU A 51 0.73 -5.53 15.44
CA LEU A 51 1.02 -5.10 16.82
C LEU A 51 -0.26 -4.90 17.64
N ALA A 52 -1.31 -4.33 17.06
CA ALA A 52 -2.59 -4.14 17.74
C ALA A 52 -3.29 -5.47 18.05
N VAL A 53 -3.24 -6.43 17.13
CA VAL A 53 -3.77 -7.79 17.33
C VAL A 53 -2.98 -8.55 18.40
N GLU A 54 -1.65 -8.44 18.40
CA GLU A 54 -0.80 -9.01 19.43
C GLU A 54 -1.10 -8.40 20.81
N ALA A 55 -1.27 -7.07 20.89
CA ALA A 55 -1.66 -6.40 22.12
C ALA A 55 -3.05 -6.84 22.63
N TYR A 56 -4.02 -7.00 21.72
CA TYR A 56 -5.33 -7.56 22.05
C TYR A 56 -5.20 -8.96 22.67
N ALA A 57 -4.37 -9.83 22.07
CA ALA A 57 -4.19 -11.19 22.56
C ALA A 57 -3.46 -11.26 23.90
N MET A 58 -2.55 -10.33 24.18
CA MET A 58 -1.88 -10.24 25.48
C MET A 58 -2.85 -9.96 26.63
N GLU A 59 -3.92 -9.21 26.39
CA GLU A 59 -4.90 -8.84 27.43
C GLU A 59 -6.10 -9.80 27.49
N ASN A 60 -6.51 -10.36 26.35
CA ASN A 60 -7.68 -11.24 26.26
C ASN A 60 -7.33 -12.74 26.24
N GLU A 61 -6.04 -13.09 26.37
CA GLU A 61 -5.48 -14.45 26.32
C GLU A 61 -5.72 -15.22 25.01
N THR A 62 -6.43 -14.61 24.05
CA THR A 62 -6.78 -15.19 22.75
C THR A 62 -6.75 -14.13 21.65
N TYR A 63 -6.49 -14.55 20.42
CA TYR A 63 -6.61 -13.69 19.25
C TYR A 63 -8.09 -13.48 18.88
N PRO A 64 -8.42 -12.46 18.05
CA PRO A 64 -9.75 -12.35 17.45
C PRO A 64 -10.13 -13.66 16.72
N LEU A 65 -11.14 -14.35 17.23
CA LEU A 65 -11.57 -15.69 16.77
C LEU A 65 -12.51 -15.61 15.56
N ASP A 66 -12.12 -14.86 14.54
CA ASP A 66 -12.88 -14.75 13.30
C ASP A 66 -12.01 -15.03 12.07
N THR A 67 -12.65 -15.53 11.02
CA THR A 67 -12.02 -15.92 9.76
C THR A 67 -12.42 -14.95 8.65
N ASN A 68 -11.48 -14.60 7.78
CA ASN A 68 -11.69 -13.74 6.61
C ASN A 68 -12.37 -12.38 6.93
N VAL A 69 -11.87 -11.70 7.96
CA VAL A 69 -12.39 -10.40 8.43
C VAL A 69 -11.66 -9.26 7.72
N PRO A 70 -12.35 -8.31 7.07
CA PRO A 70 -11.72 -7.11 6.56
C PRO A 70 -11.28 -6.16 7.69
N LEU A 71 -10.32 -5.28 7.38
CA LEU A 71 -9.70 -4.41 8.38
C LEU A 71 -10.67 -3.52 9.17
N GLU A 72 -11.72 -2.98 8.55
CA GLU A 72 -12.68 -2.11 9.25
C GLU A 72 -13.47 -2.90 10.30
N SER A 73 -14.00 -4.08 9.92
CA SER A 73 -14.64 -4.99 10.87
C SER A 73 -13.68 -5.45 11.99
N LEU A 74 -12.43 -5.80 11.68
CA LEU A 74 -11.45 -6.17 12.71
C LEU A 74 -11.19 -5.01 13.68
N ALA A 75 -11.00 -3.81 13.15
CA ALA A 75 -10.74 -2.61 13.94
C ALA A 75 -11.91 -2.29 14.87
N THR A 76 -13.13 -2.25 14.33
CA THR A 76 -14.32 -1.80 15.06
C THR A 76 -14.82 -2.82 16.09
N ASN A 77 -14.74 -4.12 15.78
CA ASN A 77 -15.29 -5.16 16.65
C ASN A 77 -14.31 -5.59 17.75
N TYR A 78 -13.00 -5.54 17.49
CA TYR A 78 -11.98 -6.10 18.40
C TYR A 78 -10.99 -5.07 18.92
N LEU A 79 -10.40 -4.27 18.03
CA LEU A 79 -9.22 -3.48 18.39
C LEU A 79 -9.55 -2.13 19.02
N MET A 80 -10.63 -1.48 18.59
CA MET A 80 -11.08 -0.19 19.12
C MET A 80 -11.76 -0.28 20.50
N PRO A 81 -12.65 -1.26 20.77
CA PRO A 81 -13.32 -1.34 22.07
C PRO A 81 -12.35 -1.50 23.24
N GLY A 82 -11.21 -2.18 23.02
CA GLY A 82 -10.13 -2.29 24.02
C GLY A 82 -9.01 -1.26 23.89
N GLY A 83 -9.12 -0.28 22.99
CA GLY A 83 -8.15 0.82 22.86
C GLY A 83 -6.81 0.43 22.21
N TYR A 84 -6.67 -0.77 21.65
CA TYR A 84 -5.47 -1.23 20.94
C TYR A 84 -5.26 -0.49 19.62
N LEU A 85 -6.32 0.14 19.09
CA LEU A 85 -6.27 0.97 17.90
C LEU A 85 -7.13 2.25 18.11
N ALA A 86 -6.53 3.42 17.89
CA ALA A 86 -7.20 4.70 18.15
C ALA A 86 -8.23 5.10 17.07
N SER A 87 -7.94 4.79 15.80
CA SER A 87 -8.77 5.13 14.65
C SER A 87 -8.53 4.16 13.50
N ILE A 88 -9.49 4.01 12.60
CA ILE A 88 -9.28 3.20 11.39
C ILE A 88 -8.18 3.88 10.55
N PRO A 89 -7.12 3.17 10.15
CA PRO A 89 -6.06 3.74 9.33
C PRO A 89 -6.55 4.21 7.97
N MET A 90 -5.82 5.14 7.35
CA MET A 90 -6.08 5.54 5.97
C MET A 90 -5.54 4.51 4.99
N ASN A 91 -6.35 4.15 4.00
CA ASN A 91 -5.98 3.32 2.87
C ASN A 91 -5.16 4.16 1.84
N PRO A 92 -3.88 3.81 1.59
CA PRO A 92 -3.02 4.55 0.66
C PRO A 92 -3.50 4.56 -0.79
N PHE A 93 -4.36 3.62 -1.19
CA PHE A 93 -4.90 3.55 -2.55
C PHE A 93 -6.09 4.47 -2.76
N THR A 94 -7.01 4.55 -1.78
CA THR A 94 -8.24 5.34 -1.88
C THR A 94 -8.12 6.74 -1.28
N GLY A 95 -7.15 6.94 -0.37
CA GLY A 95 -6.97 8.19 0.37
C GLY A 95 -8.05 8.46 1.43
N LYS A 96 -8.83 7.42 1.79
CA LYS A 96 -9.87 7.45 2.83
C LYS A 96 -9.54 6.40 3.89
N GLU A 97 -10.27 6.38 4.99
CA GLU A 97 -10.22 5.26 5.93
C GLU A 97 -10.52 3.93 5.22
N TYR A 98 -9.91 2.85 5.70
CA TYR A 98 -10.24 1.50 5.23
C TYR A 98 -11.72 1.21 5.38
N LYS A 99 -12.31 0.65 4.33
CA LYS A 99 -13.68 0.14 4.34
C LYS A 99 -13.74 -1.33 3.94
N ASP A 100 -14.72 -2.06 4.46
CA ASP A 100 -14.90 -3.49 4.15
C ASP A 100 -15.13 -3.73 2.64
N ALA A 101 -15.71 -2.76 1.95
CA ALA A 101 -15.93 -2.80 0.50
C ALA A 101 -14.66 -2.48 -0.33
N ASP A 102 -13.56 -2.04 0.29
CA ASP A 102 -12.34 -1.71 -0.42
C ASP A 102 -11.75 -2.95 -1.10
N ARG A 103 -11.51 -2.83 -2.41
CA ARG A 103 -10.77 -3.84 -3.17
C ARG A 103 -9.29 -3.50 -3.24
N ALA A 104 -8.97 -2.23 -3.48
CA ALA A 104 -7.60 -1.76 -3.62
C ALA A 104 -6.92 -1.64 -2.26
N GLY A 105 -5.75 -2.26 -2.10
CA GLY A 105 -4.99 -2.13 -0.85
C GLY A 105 -5.59 -2.85 0.35
N ARG A 106 -6.66 -3.64 0.15
CA ARG A 106 -7.42 -4.28 1.23
C ARG A 106 -6.51 -5.12 2.10
N ILE A 107 -6.87 -5.20 3.38
CA ILE A 107 -6.20 -6.01 4.38
C ILE A 107 -7.27 -6.93 4.98
N ILE A 108 -6.97 -8.23 5.01
CA ILE A 108 -7.84 -9.28 5.53
C ILE A 108 -7.10 -9.97 6.68
N TYR A 109 -7.80 -10.14 7.78
CA TYR A 109 -7.39 -10.94 8.92
C TYR A 109 -8.08 -12.30 8.88
N ASP A 110 -7.36 -13.34 9.26
CA ASP A 110 -7.84 -14.71 9.30
C ASP A 110 -7.28 -15.40 10.54
N TYR A 111 -8.12 -16.10 11.28
CA TYR A 111 -7.69 -16.93 12.41
C TYR A 111 -8.06 -18.40 12.16
N ASP A 112 -7.08 -19.26 12.40
CA ASP A 112 -7.22 -20.72 12.37
C ASP A 112 -7.15 -21.28 13.79
N ASP A 113 -8.31 -21.67 14.32
CA ASP A 113 -8.46 -22.23 15.67
C ASP A 113 -7.78 -23.59 15.84
N ALA A 114 -7.63 -24.36 14.76
CA ALA A 114 -6.97 -25.67 14.84
C ALA A 114 -5.46 -25.53 15.08
N THR A 115 -4.85 -24.45 14.58
CA THR A 115 -3.41 -24.20 14.71
C THR A 115 -3.07 -23.08 15.70
N GLY A 116 -4.06 -22.32 16.18
CA GLY A 116 -3.84 -21.12 16.99
C GLY A 116 -3.14 -20.00 16.20
N LYS A 117 -3.20 -20.04 14.87
CA LYS A 117 -2.45 -19.16 13.99
C LYS A 117 -3.35 -18.05 13.45
N PHE A 118 -2.93 -16.80 13.61
CA PHE A 118 -3.55 -15.69 12.90
C PHE A 118 -2.72 -15.30 11.67
N THR A 119 -3.40 -14.80 10.64
CA THR A 119 -2.78 -14.34 9.40
C THR A 119 -3.37 -13.00 8.98
N ILE A 120 -2.53 -12.02 8.68
CA ILE A 120 -2.91 -10.73 8.10
C ILE A 120 -2.37 -10.67 6.67
N MET A 121 -3.29 -10.60 5.71
CA MET A 121 -3.02 -10.59 4.28
C MET A 121 -3.29 -9.20 3.70
N GLY A 122 -2.28 -8.58 3.10
CA GLY A 122 -2.44 -7.34 2.36
C GLY A 122 -2.46 -7.58 0.86
N TYR A 123 -3.24 -6.78 0.13
CA TYR A 123 -3.41 -6.91 -1.31
C TYR A 123 -2.97 -5.64 -2.06
N ASN A 124 -2.65 -5.81 -3.34
CA ASN A 124 -2.26 -4.71 -4.21
C ASN A 124 -3.47 -3.84 -4.64
N ARG A 125 -3.22 -2.91 -5.57
CA ARG A 125 -4.25 -2.03 -6.16
C ARG A 125 -5.47 -2.76 -6.73
N THR A 126 -5.31 -3.98 -7.25
CA THR A 126 -6.44 -4.73 -7.84
C THR A 126 -7.23 -5.53 -6.80
N GLY A 127 -6.66 -5.74 -5.60
CA GLY A 127 -7.25 -6.59 -4.56
C GLY A 127 -7.09 -8.09 -4.79
N LEU A 128 -6.42 -8.48 -5.89
CA LEU A 128 -6.32 -9.88 -6.32
C LEU A 128 -4.96 -10.49 -5.97
N LYS A 129 -3.90 -9.68 -6.01
CA LYS A 129 -2.54 -10.16 -5.71
C LYS A 129 -2.17 -9.80 -4.28
N LYS A 130 -1.79 -10.82 -3.50
CA LYS A 130 -1.21 -10.66 -2.17
C LYS A 130 0.16 -9.97 -2.28
N ILE A 131 0.38 -8.93 -1.48
CA ILE A 131 1.64 -8.17 -1.46
C ILE A 131 2.50 -8.48 -0.24
N LEU A 132 1.87 -8.98 0.83
CA LEU A 132 2.49 -9.39 2.08
C LEU A 132 1.51 -10.30 2.83
N GLU A 133 2.08 -11.22 3.59
CA GLU A 133 1.39 -12.04 4.58
C GLU A 133 2.17 -11.93 5.88
N LEU A 134 1.49 -11.63 6.97
CA LEU A 134 2.04 -11.61 8.32
C LEU A 134 1.28 -12.63 9.14
N SER A 135 1.95 -13.31 10.06
CA SER A 135 1.31 -14.22 11.00
C SER A 135 2.01 -14.13 12.35
N ASN A 136 1.39 -14.69 13.40
CA ASN A 136 2.20 -15.12 14.53
C ASN A 136 3.21 -16.19 14.04
N LEU A 137 4.42 -16.13 14.61
CA LEU A 137 5.54 -17.01 14.28
C LEU A 137 5.17 -18.49 14.43
#